data_AF-Q45UE2-F1
#
_entry.id   AF-Q45UE2-F1
#
_cell.length_a   1.000
_cell.length_b   1.000
_cell.length_c   1.000
_cell.angle_alpha   90.00
_cell.angle_beta   90.00
_cell.angle_gamma   90.00
#
_symmetry.space_group_name_H-M   'P 1'
#
loop_
_entity.id
_entity.type
_entity.pdbx_description
1 polymer ?
#
loop_
_entity_poly.entity_id
_entity_poly.type
_entity_poly.pdbx_seq_one_letter_code
_entity_poly.pdbx_strand_id
1 'polypeptide(L)'
;VVGAGLVAGQTVRADHSDLVAEKQRLEDLGQKFERLKQRSELYLQQYYVNKSNGYKGDWYVQQLKMLNRDLEQAYNELSGEAHKDALGKLGIDNADLKAKITELEKSVEEKNDVLSQIKKELEEAEKDIQFGREVHAADLLRHKQEIAEKENVISKLNGELQPLKQKVDETDRNLQQEKQKVLSLEQQLAVTKENAKKDFELAALGHQLADKEYNAKIAELESKLADAKKDFELAALGHQHAHNEYQAKLA
;
A
#
# COMPACT_ATOMS: atom_id res chain seq x y z
N VAL A 1 -10.88 79.11 43.83
CA VAL A 1 -11.88 78.16 43.28
C VAL A 1 -11.58 78.03 41.80
N VAL A 2 -10.80 77.01 41.44
CA VAL A 2 -10.41 76.72 40.05
C VAL A 2 -11.15 75.47 39.61
N GLY A 3 -11.86 75.59 38.50
CA GLY A 3 -12.04 74.52 37.52
C GLY A 3 -12.99 73.41 37.88
N ALA A 4 -14.25 73.58 37.51
CA ALA A 4 -15.20 72.49 37.34
C ALA A 4 -14.69 71.47 36.31
N GLY A 5 -14.65 70.20 36.71
CA GLY A 5 -15.23 69.10 35.93
C GLY A 5 -14.62 68.75 34.58
N LEU A 6 -13.37 68.27 34.56
CA LEU A 6 -12.99 67.20 33.63
C LEU A 6 -12.79 65.93 34.47
N VAL A 7 -13.72 64.99 34.34
CA VAL A 7 -13.66 63.68 35.01
C VAL A 7 -12.44 62.94 34.46
N ALA A 8 -11.53 62.53 35.34
CA ALA A 8 -10.38 61.71 35.00
C ALA A 8 -10.84 60.47 34.20
N GLY A 9 -10.44 60.37 32.93
CA GLY A 9 -10.72 59.22 32.06
C GLY A 9 -11.52 59.47 30.79
N GLN A 10 -12.05 60.68 30.55
CA GLN A 10 -12.67 61.02 29.27
C GLN A 10 -11.68 61.67 28.31
N THR A 11 -11.07 60.83 27.47
CA THR A 11 -10.28 61.28 26.33
C THR A 11 -11.23 61.69 25.21
N VAL A 12 -11.43 62.98 25.00
CA VAL A 12 -12.20 63.49 23.85
C VAL A 12 -11.29 63.43 22.63
N ARG A 13 -11.65 62.64 21.61
CA ARG A 13 -10.87 62.49 20.37
C ARG A 13 -11.20 63.59 19.38
N ALA A 14 -10.26 63.91 18.50
CA ALA A 14 -10.52 64.78 17.37
C ALA A 14 -11.25 63.96 16.31
N ASP A 15 -12.40 64.41 15.87
CA ASP A 15 -13.05 63.82 14.70
C ASP A 15 -12.60 64.54 13.40
N HIS A 16 -13.00 63.98 12.26
CA HIS A 16 -12.68 64.61 10.98
C HIS A 16 -13.27 66.02 10.84
N SER A 17 -14.40 66.29 11.50
CA SER A 17 -15.05 67.60 11.49
C SER A 17 -14.28 68.63 12.33
N ASP A 18 -13.67 68.23 13.44
CA ASP A 18 -12.78 69.06 14.27
C ASP A 18 -11.56 69.51 13.46
N LEU A 19 -10.99 68.62 12.63
CA LEU A 19 -9.84 68.95 11.78
C LEU A 19 -10.22 69.95 10.67
N VAL A 20 -11.38 69.75 10.06
CA VAL A 20 -11.92 70.65 9.02
C VAL A 20 -12.26 72.01 9.61
N ALA A 21 -12.85 72.04 10.80
CA ALA A 21 -13.16 73.26 11.53
C ALA A 21 -11.90 74.03 11.92
N GLU A 22 -10.86 73.34 12.41
CA GLU A 22 -9.59 73.97 12.75
C GLU A 22 -8.87 74.53 11.52
N LYS A 23 -8.93 73.83 10.39
CA LYS A 23 -8.42 74.35 9.11
C LYS A 23 -9.13 75.64 8.71
N GLN A 24 -10.46 75.65 8.75
CA GLN A 24 -11.25 76.85 8.43
C GLN A 24 -10.93 78.01 9.37
N ARG A 25 -10.81 77.73 10.67
CA ARG A 25 -10.46 78.71 11.69
C ARG A 25 -9.08 79.35 11.43
N LEU A 26 -8.09 78.54 11.02
CA LEU A 26 -6.76 79.03 10.66
C LEU A 26 -6.77 79.89 9.39
N GLU A 27 -7.57 79.50 8.38
CA GLU A 27 -7.75 80.30 7.16
C GLU A 27 -8.41 81.66 7.48
N ASP A 28 -9.47 81.66 8.29
CA ASP A 28 -10.16 82.88 8.73
C ASP A 28 -9.23 83.80 9.55
N LEU A 29 -8.40 83.20 10.40
CA LEU A 29 -7.42 83.91 11.21
C LEU A 29 -6.31 84.53 10.35
N GLY A 30 -5.85 83.81 9.32
CA GLY A 30 -4.93 84.34 8.31
C GLY A 30 -5.50 85.57 7.61
N GLN A 31 -6.77 85.53 7.22
CA GLN A 31 -7.46 86.70 6.64
C GLN A 31 -7.58 87.86 7.62
N LYS A 32 -7.85 87.60 8.91
CA LYS A 32 -7.90 88.64 9.95
C LYS A 32 -6.55 89.33 10.13
N PHE A 33 -5.45 88.56 10.19
CA PHE A 33 -4.10 89.14 10.27
C PHE A 33 -3.74 89.96 9.03
N GLU A 34 -4.13 89.52 7.84
CA GLU A 34 -3.89 90.28 6.60
C GLU A 34 -4.68 91.60 6.59
N ARG A 35 -5.95 91.59 7.03
CA ARG A 35 -6.75 92.82 7.18
C ARG A 35 -6.16 93.75 8.24
N LEU A 36 -5.71 93.21 9.38
CA LEU A 36 -5.04 93.96 10.44
C LEU A 36 -3.79 94.66 9.91
N LYS A 37 -2.96 93.94 9.14
CA LYS A 37 -1.77 94.47 8.48
C LYS A 37 -2.12 95.63 7.54
N GLN A 38 -3.03 95.41 6.59
CA GLN A 38 -3.48 96.44 5.65
C GLN A 38 -4.03 97.68 6.36
N ARG A 39 -4.82 97.49 7.42
CA ARG A 39 -5.40 98.59 8.19
C ARG A 39 -4.34 99.34 8.99
N SER A 40 -3.34 98.64 9.53
CA SER A 40 -2.21 99.26 10.21
C SER A 40 -1.37 100.13 9.27
N GLU A 41 -1.09 99.65 8.05
CA GLU A 41 -0.37 100.39 7.01
C GLU A 41 -1.14 101.65 6.59
N LEU A 42 -2.45 101.53 6.39
CA LEU A 42 -3.34 102.65 6.07
C LEU A 42 -3.33 103.72 7.18
N TYR A 43 -3.45 103.32 8.44
CA TYR A 43 -3.43 104.26 9.56
C TYR A 43 -2.07 104.93 9.73
N LEU A 44 -0.98 104.23 9.45
CA LEU A 44 0.36 104.80 9.45
C LEU A 44 0.50 105.89 8.38
N GLN A 45 0.03 105.61 7.16
CA GLN A 45 0.02 106.59 6.06
C GLN A 45 -0.84 107.81 6.39
N GLN A 46 -2.05 107.60 6.91
CA GLN A 46 -2.96 108.68 7.31
C GLN A 46 -2.39 109.53 8.46
N TYR A 47 -1.66 108.92 9.40
CA TYR A 47 -0.96 109.65 10.46
C TYR A 47 0.09 110.61 9.89
N TYR A 48 0.94 110.15 8.96
CA TYR A 48 1.96 111.02 8.35
C TYR A 48 1.34 112.17 7.53
N VAL A 49 0.23 111.93 6.83
CA VAL A 49 -0.49 112.98 6.09
C VAL A 49 -1.11 114.00 7.04
N ASN A 50 -1.77 113.57 8.10
CA ASN A 50 -2.51 114.45 9.01
C ASN A 50 -1.61 115.20 10.02
N LYS A 51 -0.44 114.63 10.35
CA LYS A 51 0.58 115.30 11.18
C LYS A 51 1.09 116.59 10.52
N SER A 52 1.23 116.57 9.19
CA SER A 52 1.62 117.74 8.39
C SER A 52 0.54 118.84 8.36
N ASN A 53 -0.72 118.50 8.66
CA ASN A 53 -1.89 119.38 8.61
C ASN A 53 -2.34 119.91 9.99
N GLY A 54 -1.55 119.72 11.06
CA GLY A 54 -1.84 120.30 12.39
C GLY A 54 -2.99 119.61 13.17
N TYR A 55 -3.39 118.40 12.78
CA TYR A 55 -4.50 117.67 13.39
C TYR A 55 -4.12 117.07 14.76
N LYS A 56 -5.04 117.12 15.75
CA LYS A 56 -4.80 116.68 17.14
C LYS A 56 -4.87 115.16 17.31
N GLY A 57 -4.02 114.63 18.20
CA GLY A 57 -3.69 113.20 18.36
C GLY A 57 -4.81 112.24 18.81
N ASP A 58 -6.00 112.73 19.17
CA ASP A 58 -7.09 111.90 19.70
C ASP A 58 -7.61 110.86 18.68
N TRP A 59 -7.68 111.22 17.40
CA TRP A 59 -8.10 110.30 16.34
C TRP A 59 -7.13 109.11 16.19
N TYR A 60 -5.82 109.37 16.26
CA TYR A 60 -4.78 108.34 16.15
C TYR A 60 -4.79 107.39 17.35
N VAL A 61 -5.02 107.92 18.56
CA VAL A 61 -5.17 107.11 19.77
C VAL A 61 -6.35 106.14 19.66
N GLN A 62 -7.47 106.55 19.04
CA GLN A 62 -8.60 105.65 18.80
C GLN A 62 -8.27 104.56 17.78
N GLN A 63 -7.56 104.88 16.69
CA GLN A 63 -7.14 103.86 15.71
C GLN A 63 -6.20 102.83 16.33
N LEU A 64 -5.25 103.26 17.18
CA LEU A 64 -4.38 102.35 17.91
C LEU A 64 -5.14 101.44 18.88
N LYS A 65 -6.17 101.96 19.58
CA LYS A 65 -7.03 101.13 20.44
C LYS A 65 -7.80 100.08 19.65
N MET A 66 -8.33 100.43 18.48
CA MET A 66 -9.04 99.49 17.61
C MET A 66 -8.08 98.43 17.04
N LEU A 67 -6.89 98.83 16.61
CA LEU A 67 -5.83 97.89 16.22
C LEU A 67 -5.48 96.94 17.35
N ASN A 68 -5.25 97.45 18.56
CA ASN A 68 -4.83 96.64 19.69
C ASN A 68 -5.91 95.65 20.14
N ARG A 69 -7.19 96.08 20.15
CA ARG A 69 -8.33 95.20 20.42
C ARG A 69 -8.42 94.06 19.39
N ASP A 70 -8.28 94.38 18.11
CA ASP A 70 -8.38 93.39 17.04
C ASP A 70 -7.17 92.44 17.04
N LEU A 71 -5.99 92.92 17.44
CA LEU A 71 -4.78 92.11 17.64
C LEU A 71 -4.94 91.17 18.84
N GLU A 72 -5.44 91.65 19.97
CA GLU A 72 -5.75 90.82 21.15
C GLU A 72 -6.79 89.76 20.82
N GLN A 73 -7.82 90.10 20.03
CA GLN A 73 -8.83 89.15 19.60
C GLN A 73 -8.22 88.07 18.69
N ALA A 74 -7.42 88.46 17.69
CA ALA A 74 -6.73 87.51 16.82
C ALA A 74 -5.72 86.64 17.59
N TYR A 75 -5.01 87.20 18.58
CA TYR A 75 -4.09 86.46 19.43
C TYR A 75 -4.80 85.44 20.32
N ASN A 76 -5.92 85.81 20.93
CA ASN A 76 -6.72 84.91 21.75
C ASN A 76 -7.37 83.81 20.92
N GLU A 77 -7.76 84.09 19.68
CA GLU A 77 -8.17 83.05 18.75
C GLU A 77 -6.98 82.14 18.43
N LEU A 78 -5.82 82.67 18.07
CA LEU A 78 -4.63 81.87 17.72
C LEU A 78 -4.15 80.95 18.85
N SER A 79 -4.12 81.46 20.08
CA SER A 79 -3.44 80.84 21.23
C SER A 79 -4.38 80.44 22.38
N GLY A 80 -5.68 80.63 22.19
CA GLY A 80 -6.70 80.37 23.20
C GLY A 80 -6.97 78.89 23.44
N GLU A 81 -7.85 78.65 24.42
CA GLU A 81 -8.15 77.31 24.94
C GLU A 81 -8.61 76.32 23.86
N ALA A 82 -9.45 76.78 22.92
CA ALA A 82 -9.96 75.94 21.83
C ALA A 82 -8.84 75.37 20.93
N HIS A 83 -7.78 76.14 20.67
CA HIS A 83 -6.64 75.67 19.88
C HIS A 83 -5.79 74.65 20.67
N LYS A 84 -5.59 74.90 21.97
CA LYS A 84 -4.87 73.97 22.86
C LYS A 84 -5.62 72.64 23.00
N ASP A 85 -6.94 72.69 23.11
CA ASP A 85 -7.80 71.52 23.14
C ASP A 85 -7.68 70.73 21.83
N ALA A 86 -7.82 71.38 20.67
CA ALA A 86 -7.69 70.73 19.36
C ALA A 86 -6.32 70.05 19.17
N LEU A 87 -5.23 70.75 19.52
CA LEU A 87 -3.88 70.17 19.50
C LEU A 87 -3.73 68.99 20.45
N GLY A 88 -4.31 69.08 21.66
CA GLY A 88 -4.32 68.00 22.63
C GLY A 88 -5.02 66.75 22.10
N LYS A 89 -6.22 66.90 21.54
CA LYS A 89 -6.98 65.79 20.93
C LYS A 89 -6.21 65.12 19.79
N LEU A 90 -5.64 65.91 18.88
CA LEU A 90 -4.83 65.41 17.76
C LEU A 90 -3.55 64.72 18.21
N GLY A 91 -2.91 65.22 19.28
CA GLY A 91 -1.75 64.57 19.89
C GLY A 91 -2.07 63.17 20.40
N ILE A 92 -3.25 63.00 21.02
CA ILE A 92 -3.71 61.71 21.54
C ILE A 92 -4.06 60.75 20.39
N ASP A 93 -4.80 61.20 19.38
CA ASP A 93 -5.14 60.34 18.23
C ASP A 93 -3.90 59.89 17.45
N ASN A 94 -2.88 60.76 17.33
CA ASN A 94 -1.62 60.39 16.70
C ASN A 94 -0.85 59.33 17.52
N ALA A 95 -0.88 59.41 18.85
CA ALA A 95 -0.27 58.40 19.72
C ALA A 95 -0.99 57.04 19.59
N ASP A 96 -2.33 57.04 19.60
CA ASP A 96 -3.15 55.84 19.42
C ASP A 96 -2.93 55.20 18.03
N LEU A 97 -2.84 56.01 16.98
CA LEU A 97 -2.56 55.53 15.62
C LEU A 97 -1.17 54.92 15.51
N LYS A 98 -0.14 55.56 16.11
CA LYS A 98 1.21 54.99 16.16
C LYS A 98 1.24 53.65 16.89
N ALA A 99 0.56 53.53 18.02
CA ALA A 99 0.47 52.26 18.75
C ALA A 99 -0.18 51.16 17.90
N LYS A 100 -1.28 51.47 17.21
CA LYS A 100 -1.93 50.53 16.28
C LYS A 100 -1.04 50.14 15.10
N ILE A 101 -0.28 51.09 14.54
CA ILE A 101 0.66 50.80 13.45
C ILE A 101 1.72 49.81 13.93
N THR A 102 2.34 50.06 15.09
CA THR A 102 3.36 49.16 15.66
C THR A 102 2.80 47.77 15.96
N GLU A 103 1.57 47.68 16.46
CA GLU A 103 0.90 46.39 16.71
C GLU A 103 0.63 45.63 15.39
N LEU A 104 0.18 46.34 14.36
CA LEU A 104 -0.04 45.76 13.03
C LEU A 104 1.27 45.31 12.38
N GLU A 105 2.34 46.09 12.48
CA GLU A 105 3.68 45.74 11.98
C GLU A 105 4.16 44.44 12.63
N LYS A 106 4.06 44.35 13.96
CA LYS A 106 4.41 43.13 14.70
C LYS A 106 3.54 41.94 14.27
N SER A 107 2.23 42.13 14.11
CA SER A 107 1.34 41.05 13.66
C SER A 107 1.65 40.59 12.24
N VAL A 108 2.07 41.50 11.34
CA VAL A 108 2.48 41.15 9.98
C VAL A 108 3.79 40.35 10.00
N GLU A 109 4.76 40.74 10.82
CA GLU A 109 6.02 40.02 10.99
C GLU A 109 5.79 38.59 11.51
N GLU A 110 5.01 38.42 12.59
CA GLU A 110 4.65 37.11 13.13
C GLU A 110 3.93 36.23 12.09
N LYS A 111 3.01 36.80 11.31
CA LYS A 111 2.31 36.06 10.25
C LYS A 111 3.23 35.66 9.10
N ASN A 112 4.22 36.48 8.76
CA ASN A 112 5.21 36.16 7.74
C ASN A 112 6.13 35.01 8.17
N ASP A 113 6.50 34.98 9.45
CA ASP A 113 7.29 33.88 10.02
C ASP A 113 6.51 32.55 9.97
N VAL A 114 5.24 32.57 10.39
CA VAL A 114 4.36 31.40 10.30
C VAL A 114 4.19 30.95 8.85
N LEU A 115 3.98 31.88 7.92
CA LEU A 115 3.86 31.57 6.49
C LEU A 115 5.14 30.93 5.93
N SER A 116 6.32 31.41 6.34
CA SER A 116 7.62 30.85 5.96
C SER A 116 7.79 29.42 6.47
N GLN A 117 7.40 29.18 7.73
CA GLN A 117 7.45 27.84 8.33
C GLN A 117 6.51 26.86 7.61
N ILE A 118 5.26 27.25 7.35
CA ILE A 118 4.29 26.42 6.63
C ILE A 118 4.79 26.07 5.22
N LYS A 119 5.44 27.02 4.52
CA LYS A 119 6.03 26.74 3.20
C LYS A 119 7.11 25.67 3.26
N LYS A 120 7.99 25.71 4.26
CA LYS A 120 9.03 24.67 4.45
C LYS A 120 8.42 23.30 4.73
N GLU A 121 7.43 23.25 5.63
CA GLU A 121 6.72 22.00 5.96
C GLU A 121 6.00 21.43 4.75
N LEU A 122 5.40 22.29 3.90
CA LEU A 122 4.78 21.88 2.65
C LEU A 122 5.81 21.29 1.67
N GLU A 123 6.95 21.97 1.47
CA GLU A 123 8.02 21.49 0.60
C GLU A 123 8.61 20.15 1.08
N GLU A 124 8.74 19.94 2.39
CA GLU A 124 9.18 18.67 2.98
C GLU A 124 8.12 17.56 2.75
N ALA A 125 6.85 17.84 3.03
CA ALA A 125 5.77 16.89 2.79
C ALA A 125 5.63 16.49 1.31
N GLU A 126 5.82 17.44 0.39
CA GLU A 126 5.81 17.18 -1.05
C GLU A 126 6.96 16.26 -1.47
N LYS A 127 8.17 16.45 -0.92
CA LYS A 127 9.32 15.57 -1.15
C LYS A 127 9.06 14.16 -0.62
N ASP A 128 8.50 14.02 0.58
CA ASP A 128 8.17 12.72 1.17
C ASP A 128 7.13 11.97 0.31
N ILE A 129 6.10 12.67 -0.17
CA ILE A 129 5.10 12.09 -1.07
C ILE A 129 5.75 11.64 -2.39
N GLN A 130 6.64 12.45 -2.96
CA GLN A 130 7.34 12.09 -4.19
C GLN A 130 8.20 10.84 -3.99
N PHE A 131 9.00 10.80 -2.93
CA PHE A 131 9.83 9.64 -2.59
C PHE A 131 8.98 8.38 -2.39
N GLY A 132 7.87 8.48 -1.64
CA GLY A 132 6.95 7.38 -1.45
C GLY A 132 6.35 6.84 -2.75
N ARG A 133 6.04 7.72 -3.72
CA ARG A 133 5.56 7.31 -5.06
C ARG A 133 6.63 6.57 -5.84
N GLU A 134 7.88 7.03 -5.81
CA GLU A 134 9.01 6.39 -6.51
C GLU A 134 9.30 4.99 -5.95
N VAL A 135 9.34 4.85 -4.62
CA VAL A 135 9.51 3.55 -3.94
C VAL A 135 8.38 2.60 -4.30
N HIS A 136 7.12 3.04 -4.21
CA HIS A 136 5.98 2.20 -4.54
C HIS A 136 5.97 1.79 -6.02
N ALA A 137 6.38 2.67 -6.94
CA ALA A 137 6.50 2.34 -8.35
C ALA A 137 7.59 1.28 -8.60
N ALA A 138 8.72 1.38 -7.92
CA ALA A 138 9.80 0.39 -7.99
C ALA A 138 9.36 -0.97 -7.43
N ASP A 139 8.68 -1.00 -6.28
CA ASP A 139 8.16 -2.23 -5.68
C ASP A 139 7.12 -2.90 -6.58
N LEU A 140 6.24 -2.12 -7.21
CA LEU A 140 5.25 -2.65 -8.16
C LEU A 140 5.92 -3.28 -9.39
N LEU A 141 7.00 -2.68 -9.91
CA LEU A 141 7.78 -3.26 -11.00
C LEU A 141 8.45 -4.57 -10.58
N ARG A 142 9.04 -4.61 -9.38
CA ARG A 142 9.65 -5.82 -8.84
C ARG A 142 8.63 -6.95 -8.67
N HIS A 143 7.46 -6.67 -8.10
CA HIS A 143 6.41 -7.69 -7.97
C HIS A 143 5.89 -8.19 -9.31
N LYS A 144 5.78 -7.32 -10.32
CA LYS A 144 5.43 -7.75 -11.69
C LYS A 144 6.48 -8.72 -12.25
N GLN A 145 7.76 -8.46 -12.02
CA GLN A 145 8.83 -9.36 -12.45
C GLN A 145 8.78 -10.71 -11.70
N GLU A 146 8.61 -10.69 -10.37
CA GLU A 146 8.49 -11.91 -9.56
C GLU A 146 7.27 -12.77 -9.96
N ILE A 147 6.14 -12.14 -10.32
CA ILE A 147 4.97 -12.85 -10.85
C ILE A 147 5.29 -13.51 -12.19
N ALA A 148 5.89 -12.77 -13.14
CA ALA A 148 6.24 -13.30 -14.44
C ALA A 148 7.24 -14.48 -14.36
N GLU A 149 8.20 -14.42 -13.43
CA GLU A 149 9.13 -15.52 -13.15
C GLU A 149 8.39 -16.76 -12.62
N LYS A 150 7.49 -16.58 -11.65
CA LYS A 150 6.68 -17.68 -11.10
C LYS A 150 5.75 -18.29 -12.14
N GLU A 151 5.12 -17.49 -12.99
CA GLU A 151 4.30 -17.97 -14.10
C GLU A 151 5.11 -18.82 -15.08
N ASN A 152 6.35 -18.42 -15.39
CA ASN A 152 7.25 -19.20 -16.22
C ASN A 152 7.62 -20.55 -15.57
N VAL A 153 7.92 -20.56 -14.27
CA VAL A 153 8.18 -21.81 -13.53
C VAL A 153 6.94 -22.72 -13.55
N ILE A 154 5.74 -22.18 -13.30
CA ILE A 154 4.49 -22.94 -13.37
C ILE A 154 4.29 -23.54 -14.76
N SER A 155 4.55 -22.76 -15.82
CA SER A 155 4.44 -23.24 -17.20
C SER A 155 5.38 -24.41 -17.48
N LYS A 156 6.65 -24.32 -17.04
CA LYS A 156 7.62 -25.41 -17.16
C LYS A 156 7.19 -26.67 -16.40
N LEU A 157 6.78 -26.52 -15.15
CA LEU A 157 6.30 -27.63 -14.32
C LEU A 157 5.08 -28.30 -14.94
N ASN A 158 4.14 -27.52 -15.48
CA ASN A 158 2.99 -28.07 -16.21
C ASN A 158 3.41 -28.81 -17.49
N GLY A 159 4.42 -28.30 -18.19
CA GLY A 159 5.03 -28.95 -19.35
C GLY A 159 5.64 -30.32 -19.02
N GLU A 160 6.25 -30.47 -17.83
CA GLU A 160 6.82 -31.73 -17.34
C GLU A 160 5.77 -32.68 -16.75
N LEU A 161 4.72 -32.15 -16.13
CA LEU A 161 3.67 -32.93 -15.48
C LEU A 161 2.82 -33.74 -16.49
N GLN A 162 2.52 -33.17 -17.65
CA GLN A 162 1.73 -33.83 -18.69
C GLN A 162 2.36 -35.13 -19.22
N PRO A 163 3.63 -35.16 -19.68
CA PRO A 163 4.25 -36.40 -20.15
C PRO A 163 4.44 -37.41 -19.03
N LEU A 164 4.71 -36.97 -17.79
CA LEU A 164 4.78 -37.87 -16.63
C LEU A 164 3.44 -38.57 -16.39
N LYS A 165 2.33 -37.81 -16.44
CA LYS A 165 0.99 -38.37 -16.29
C LYS A 165 0.68 -39.40 -17.38
N GLN A 166 1.01 -39.09 -18.63
CA GLN A 166 0.85 -40.05 -19.74
C GLN A 166 1.67 -41.32 -19.54
N LYS A 167 2.91 -41.19 -19.08
CA LYS A 167 3.80 -42.33 -18.81
C LYS A 167 3.31 -43.21 -17.65
N VAL A 168 2.73 -42.61 -16.62
CA VAL A 168 2.06 -43.33 -15.53
C VAL A 168 0.86 -44.10 -16.07
N ASP A 169 -0.03 -43.46 -16.83
CA ASP A 169 -1.19 -44.11 -17.42
C ASP A 169 -0.80 -45.27 -18.36
N GLU A 170 0.28 -45.12 -19.14
CA GLU A 170 0.82 -46.18 -20.00
C GLU A 170 1.39 -47.34 -19.18
N THR A 171 2.16 -47.04 -18.13
CA THR A 171 2.74 -48.05 -17.25
C THR A 171 1.65 -48.84 -16.52
N ASP A 172 0.59 -48.18 -16.06
CA ASP A 172 -0.55 -48.84 -15.42
C ASP A 172 -1.28 -49.76 -16.40
N ARG A 173 -1.50 -49.34 -17.64
CA ARG A 173 -2.09 -50.22 -18.68
C ARG A 173 -1.22 -51.45 -18.93
N ASN A 174 0.08 -51.27 -19.08
CA ASN A 174 1.02 -52.38 -19.29
C ASN A 174 1.03 -53.35 -18.10
N LEU A 175 1.02 -52.83 -16.88
CA LEU A 175 0.93 -53.64 -15.66
C LEU A 175 -0.34 -54.48 -15.63
N GLN A 176 -1.50 -53.91 -15.98
CA GLN A 176 -2.76 -54.64 -16.02
C GLN A 176 -2.75 -55.75 -17.09
N GLN A 177 -2.17 -55.47 -18.26
CA GLN A 177 -2.00 -56.49 -19.31
C GLN A 177 -1.11 -57.65 -18.85
N GLU A 178 0.02 -57.37 -18.21
CA GLU A 178 0.91 -58.41 -17.69
C GLU A 178 0.26 -59.23 -16.57
N LYS A 179 -0.50 -58.59 -15.68
CA LYS A 179 -1.30 -59.31 -14.66
C LYS A 179 -2.29 -60.29 -15.31
N GLN A 180 -2.97 -59.88 -16.39
CA GLN A 180 -3.89 -60.78 -17.10
C GLN A 180 -3.17 -61.94 -17.79
N LYS A 181 -1.99 -61.69 -18.38
CA LYS A 181 -1.17 -62.76 -18.97
C LYS A 181 -0.72 -63.77 -17.92
N VAL A 182 -0.26 -63.30 -16.75
CA VAL A 182 0.14 -64.16 -15.64
C VAL A 182 -1.03 -65.03 -15.18
N LEU A 183 -2.22 -64.45 -14.96
CA LEU A 183 -3.41 -65.21 -14.58
C LEU A 183 -3.77 -66.30 -15.61
N SER A 184 -3.67 -65.98 -16.90
CA SER A 184 -3.90 -66.94 -17.99
C SER A 184 -2.86 -68.08 -17.97
N LEU A 185 -1.58 -67.75 -17.80
CA LEU A 185 -0.51 -68.74 -17.70
C LEU A 185 -0.65 -69.62 -16.46
N GLU A 186 -1.05 -69.07 -15.32
CA GLU A 186 -1.32 -69.84 -14.10
C GLU A 186 -2.47 -70.83 -14.30
N GLN A 187 -3.55 -70.43 -14.98
CA GLN A 187 -4.64 -71.32 -15.34
C GLN A 187 -4.19 -72.43 -16.31
N GLN A 188 -3.43 -72.09 -17.35
CA GLN A 188 -2.88 -73.07 -18.30
C GLN A 188 -1.93 -74.05 -17.62
N LEU A 189 -1.10 -73.57 -16.69
CA LEU A 189 -0.18 -74.40 -15.93
C LEU A 189 -0.94 -75.35 -15.00
N ALA A 190 -2.02 -74.90 -14.35
CA ALA A 190 -2.86 -75.75 -13.52
C ALA A 190 -3.48 -76.90 -14.32
N VAL A 191 -4.06 -76.60 -15.49
CA VAL A 191 -4.62 -77.62 -16.40
C VAL A 191 -3.55 -78.59 -16.88
N THR A 192 -2.39 -78.08 -17.29
CA THR A 192 -1.26 -78.91 -17.74
C THR A 192 -0.78 -79.85 -16.64
N LYS A 193 -0.66 -79.37 -15.40
CA LYS A 193 -0.29 -80.20 -14.24
C LYS A 193 -1.33 -81.28 -13.96
N GLU A 194 -2.62 -80.96 -14.06
CA GLU A 194 -3.69 -81.94 -13.87
C GLU A 194 -3.67 -83.01 -14.95
N ASN A 195 -3.49 -82.64 -16.22
CA ASN A 195 -3.38 -83.58 -17.33
C ASN A 195 -2.15 -84.48 -17.20
N ALA A 196 -0.98 -83.90 -16.90
CA ALA A 196 0.23 -84.68 -16.68
C ALA A 196 0.06 -85.69 -15.54
N LYS A 197 -0.63 -85.30 -14.45
CA LYS A 197 -0.95 -86.22 -13.35
C LYS A 197 -1.81 -87.39 -13.83
N LYS A 198 -2.86 -87.14 -14.61
CA LYS A 198 -3.72 -88.19 -15.19
C LYS A 198 -2.94 -89.12 -16.13
N ASP A 199 -2.07 -88.57 -16.97
CA ASP A 199 -1.24 -89.35 -17.88
C ASP A 199 -0.28 -90.28 -17.11
N PHE A 200 0.36 -89.78 -16.04
CA PHE A 200 1.21 -90.60 -15.18
C PHE A 200 0.41 -91.68 -14.44
N GLU A 201 -0.79 -91.38 -13.94
CA GLU A 201 -1.68 -92.35 -13.30
C GLU A 201 -2.11 -93.44 -14.30
N LEU A 202 -2.49 -93.07 -15.52
CA LEU A 202 -2.83 -94.01 -16.60
C LEU A 202 -1.65 -94.90 -16.98
N ALA A 203 -0.46 -94.33 -17.14
CA ALA A 203 0.76 -95.08 -17.45
C ALA A 203 1.09 -96.09 -16.33
N ALA A 204 0.97 -95.68 -15.06
CA ALA A 204 1.20 -96.56 -13.91
C ALA A 204 0.19 -97.72 -13.87
N LEU A 205 -1.10 -97.45 -14.10
CA LEU A 205 -2.13 -98.49 -14.18
C LEU A 205 -1.89 -99.45 -15.35
N GLY A 206 -1.50 -98.92 -16.52
CA GLY A 206 -1.14 -99.73 -17.69
C GLY A 206 0.06 -100.65 -17.42
N HIS A 207 1.11 -100.14 -16.79
CA HIS A 207 2.26 -100.95 -16.35
C HIS A 207 1.86 -102.04 -15.36
N GLN A 208 1.07 -101.70 -14.34
CA GLN A 208 0.59 -102.69 -13.36
C GLN A 208 -0.27 -103.80 -14.01
N LEU A 209 -1.10 -103.45 -15.00
CA LEU A 209 -1.91 -104.42 -15.73
C LEU A 209 -1.02 -105.35 -16.57
N ALA A 210 -0.08 -104.79 -17.34
CA ALA A 210 0.84 -105.55 -18.16
C ALA A 210 1.71 -106.49 -17.30
N ASP A 211 2.25 -106.02 -16.17
CA ASP A 211 3.03 -106.85 -15.25
C ASP A 211 2.18 -108.00 -14.69
N LYS A 212 0.91 -107.77 -14.35
CA LYS A 212 -0.01 -108.82 -13.91
C LYS A 212 -0.27 -109.85 -15.00
N GLU A 213 -0.55 -109.41 -16.23
CA GLU A 213 -0.81 -110.30 -17.36
C GLU A 213 0.42 -111.12 -17.73
N TYR A 214 1.61 -110.51 -17.79
CA TYR A 214 2.86 -111.21 -18.06
C TYR A 214 3.19 -112.21 -16.96
N ASN A 215 3.08 -111.84 -15.68
CA ASN A 215 3.33 -112.76 -14.58
C ASN A 215 2.33 -113.93 -14.57
N ALA A 216 1.05 -113.67 -14.86
CA ALA A 216 0.06 -114.73 -15.01
C ALA A 216 0.39 -115.66 -16.18
N LYS A 217 0.85 -115.12 -17.31
CA LYS A 217 1.23 -115.91 -18.48
C LYS A 217 2.49 -116.73 -18.24
N ILE A 218 3.48 -116.16 -17.57
CA ILE A 218 4.69 -116.87 -17.14
C ILE A 218 4.31 -118.03 -16.23
N ALA A 219 3.49 -117.81 -15.21
CA ALA A 219 3.03 -118.87 -14.31
C ALA A 219 2.26 -119.99 -15.05
N GLU A 220 1.39 -119.64 -16.01
CA GLU A 220 0.69 -120.62 -16.85
C GLU A 220 1.68 -121.45 -17.69
N LEU A 221 2.67 -120.80 -18.31
CA LEU A 221 3.70 -121.47 -19.12
C LEU A 221 4.61 -122.35 -18.26
N GLU A 222 4.97 -121.91 -17.06
CA GLU A 222 5.75 -122.69 -16.08
C GLU A 222 4.99 -123.94 -15.63
N SER A 223 3.69 -123.83 -15.36
CA SER A 223 2.83 -124.99 -15.05
C SER A 223 2.80 -125.97 -16.21
N LYS A 224 2.57 -125.51 -17.44
CA LYS A 224 2.56 -126.37 -18.63
C LYS A 224 3.92 -127.04 -18.87
N LEU A 225 5.02 -126.33 -18.60
CA LEU A 225 6.36 -126.88 -18.69
C LEU A 225 6.61 -127.97 -17.64
N ALA A 226 6.12 -127.78 -16.42
CA ALA A 226 6.20 -128.77 -15.35
C ALA A 226 5.41 -130.04 -15.70
N ASP A 227 4.19 -129.89 -16.19
CA ASP A 227 3.37 -131.03 -16.65
C ASP A 227 4.04 -131.78 -17.81
N ALA A 228 4.54 -131.06 -18.82
CA ALA A 228 5.26 -131.67 -19.94
C ALA A 228 6.54 -132.42 -19.51
N LYS A 229 7.28 -131.90 -18.52
CA LYS A 229 8.43 -132.61 -17.93
C LYS A 229 8.01 -133.90 -17.25
N LYS A 230 6.93 -133.87 -16.49
CA LYS A 230 6.39 -135.06 -15.81
C LYS A 230 5.94 -136.12 -16.81
N ASP A 231 5.26 -135.71 -17.89
CA ASP A 231 4.86 -136.62 -18.97
C ASP A 231 6.08 -137.23 -19.67
N PHE A 232 7.14 -136.45 -19.88
CA PHE A 232 8.39 -136.92 -20.48
C PHE A 232 9.12 -137.92 -19.57
N GLU A 233 9.17 -137.67 -18.26
CA GLU A 233 9.71 -138.61 -17.26
C GLU A 233 8.89 -139.91 -17.22
N LEU A 234 7.55 -139.81 -17.27
CA LEU A 234 6.67 -140.97 -17.32
C LEU A 234 6.89 -141.80 -18.59
N ALA A 235 7.03 -141.12 -19.74
CA ALA A 235 7.35 -141.76 -21.01
C ALA A 235 8.73 -142.43 -20.97
N ALA A 236 9.74 -141.78 -20.39
CA ALA A 236 11.09 -142.33 -20.22
C ALA A 236 11.07 -143.58 -19.32
N LEU A 237 10.34 -143.56 -18.20
CA LEU A 237 10.13 -144.73 -17.34
C LEU A 237 9.39 -145.85 -18.07
N GLY A 238 8.35 -145.52 -18.86
CA GLY A 238 7.65 -146.47 -19.71
C GLY A 238 8.57 -147.12 -20.75
N HIS A 239 9.43 -146.33 -21.40
CA HIS A 239 10.45 -146.82 -22.32
C HIS A 239 11.48 -147.72 -21.61
N GLN A 240 11.93 -147.33 -20.41
CA GLN A 240 12.86 -148.13 -19.61
C GLN A 240 12.22 -149.45 -19.18
N HIS A 241 10.96 -149.44 -18.77
CA HIS A 241 10.21 -150.65 -18.42
C HIS A 241 10.08 -151.58 -19.64
N ALA A 242 9.68 -151.04 -20.79
CA ALA A 242 9.59 -151.81 -22.04
C ALA A 242 10.95 -152.39 -22.47
N HIS A 243 12.04 -151.64 -22.29
CA HIS A 243 13.39 -152.11 -22.57
C HIS A 243 13.81 -153.24 -21.61
N ASN A 244 13.53 -153.10 -20.31
CA ASN A 244 13.82 -154.13 -19.31
C ASN A 244 13.01 -155.41 -19.55
N GLU A 245 11.72 -155.30 -19.90
CA GLU A 245 10.91 -156.46 -20.29
C GLU A 245 11.46 -157.16 -21.54
N TYR A 246 11.94 -156.38 -22.52
CA TYR A 246 12.55 -156.93 -23.72
C TYR A 246 13.86 -157.67 -23.40
N GLN A 247 14.72 -157.10 -22.56
CA GLN A 247 15.95 -157.78 -22.11
C GLN A 247 15.65 -159.03 -21.29
N ALA A 248 14.64 -159.02 -20.42
CA ALA A 248 14.24 -160.18 -19.63
C ALA A 248 13.73 -161.35 -20.48
N LYS A 249 13.18 -161.10 -21.67
CA LYS A 249 12.75 -162.14 -22.64
C LYS A 249 13.90 -162.73 -23.45
N LEU A 250 15.09 -162.13 -23.40
CA LEU A 250 16.29 -162.55 -24.13
C LEU A 250 17.30 -163.34 -23.26
N ALA A 251 17.08 -163.43 -21.94
CA ALA A 251 17.85 -164.21 -20.98
C ALA A 251 17.12 -165.51 -20.60
#